data_AF-A0AA38ZUU8-F1
#
_entry.id   AF-A0AA38ZUU8-F1
#
_cell.length_a   1.000
_cell.length_b   1.000
_cell.length_c   1.000
_cell.angle_alpha   90.00
_cell.angle_beta   90.00
_cell.angle_gamma   90.00
#
_symmetry.space_group_name_H-M   'P 1'
#
loop_
_entity.id
_entity.type
_entity.pdbx_description
1 polymer ?
#
loop_
_entity_poly.entity_id
_entity_poly.type
_entity_poly.pdbx_seq_one_letter_code
_entity_poly.pdbx_strand_id
1 'polypeptide(L)'
;MDIIRLDFKSGLEALLEAKPIRAIFLGVRIGDPTAVGQEQFSPSSPGWPPFMRVNPILDWSYRDVWAFLLACKIPYCSLYDQGYTSIGSVHDTVPNALLCVNNSSSSKEKFRPAYLLSDGRLERAGRAKKFSLPVCRPAYPAVSNGMISVDSNKNSTLTATVLGVGDEILFGTVEDELGPSLCRKLHSIGWSVSQTAVLRNDVDSVAEEVERWKSTNDVVFIYGGVGPLHSDVTLAGVAKAFGVRLAPDEEFEEYLRHLIGDHCTGDRNEMAQLPEGITELLHHEKLSVPLIKCQNVFILTATNVTELDEEWDCLIELTRSSGLLVLMEPFVSKRMTTNLSDVEAAQALSKLCFEFPDLYIGCYRKSRVAPLIISFEGKDQTRLESAVEALYKKFPARQISEAN
;
A
#
# COMPACT_ATOMS: atom_id res chain seq x y z
N MET A 1 43.93 20.92 3.28
CA MET A 1 42.59 20.55 3.79
C MET A 1 42.12 21.78 4.55
N ASP A 2 41.13 22.49 4.01
CA ASP A 2 40.66 23.74 4.60
C ASP A 2 39.66 23.39 5.70
N ILE A 3 39.79 23.97 6.90
CA ILE A 3 38.91 23.69 8.04
C ILE A 3 38.10 24.94 8.35
N ILE A 4 36.81 24.91 8.02
CA ILE A 4 35.87 26.00 8.32
C ILE A 4 35.24 25.73 9.69
N ARG A 5 35.29 26.73 10.58
CA ARG A 5 34.77 26.65 11.97
C ARG A 5 33.47 27.43 12.14
N LEU A 6 32.53 27.20 11.23
CA LEU A 6 31.16 27.74 11.26
C LEU A 6 30.19 26.56 11.28
N ASP A 7 28.89 26.82 11.46
CA ASP A 7 27.87 25.82 11.15
C ASP A 7 27.90 25.48 9.65
N PHE A 8 27.27 24.36 9.28
CA PHE A 8 27.38 23.84 7.92
C PHE A 8 26.80 24.78 6.85
N LYS A 9 25.77 25.59 7.18
CA LYS A 9 25.18 26.53 6.22
C LYS A 9 26.08 27.75 6.05
N SER A 10 26.42 28.46 7.12
CA SER A 10 27.26 29.67 6.98
C SER A 10 28.71 29.36 6.62
N GLY A 11 29.19 28.15 6.91
CA GLY A 11 30.45 27.64 6.37
C GLY A 11 30.41 27.41 4.85
N LEU A 12 29.28 26.96 4.32
CA LEU A 12 29.06 26.81 2.87
C LEU A 12 28.89 28.18 2.18
N GLU A 13 28.17 29.13 2.81
CA GLU A 13 28.06 30.53 2.36
C GLU A 13 29.46 31.13 2.16
N ALA A 14 30.27 31.14 3.22
CA ALA A 14 31.64 31.66 3.18
C ALA A 14 32.54 30.96 2.15
N LEU A 15 32.33 29.65 1.90
CA LEU A 15 33.10 28.90 0.91
C LEU A 15 32.75 29.30 -0.53
N LEU A 16 31.46 29.53 -0.83
CA LEU A 16 30.99 29.96 -2.15
C LEU A 16 31.29 31.44 -2.43
N GLU A 17 31.36 32.29 -1.40
CA GLU A 17 31.82 33.67 -1.53
C GLU A 17 33.35 33.73 -1.77
N ALA A 18 34.13 32.92 -1.06
CA ALA A 18 35.58 32.95 -1.15
C ALA A 18 36.16 32.27 -2.40
N LYS A 19 35.40 31.39 -3.07
CA LYS A 19 35.86 30.61 -4.24
C LYS A 19 34.75 30.54 -5.31
N PRO A 20 35.07 30.69 -6.61
CA PRO A 20 34.07 30.71 -7.69
C PRO A 20 33.53 29.30 -8.03
N ILE A 21 32.98 28.62 -7.04
CA ILE A 21 32.41 27.28 -7.13
C ILE A 21 31.02 27.37 -7.76
N ARG A 22 30.83 26.72 -8.92
CA ARG A 22 29.54 26.66 -9.61
C ARG A 22 28.76 25.37 -9.33
N ALA A 23 29.49 24.29 -9.03
CA ALA A 23 28.95 22.96 -8.86
C ALA A 23 29.67 22.22 -7.73
N ILE A 24 28.94 21.38 -7.00
CA ILE A 24 29.46 20.52 -5.95
C ILE A 24 29.05 19.08 -6.28
N PHE A 25 30.04 18.20 -6.36
CA PHE A 25 29.83 16.76 -6.51
C PHE A 25 29.42 16.15 -5.17
N LEU A 26 28.30 15.43 -5.16
CA LEU A 26 27.81 14.70 -4.00
C LEU A 26 27.84 13.19 -4.26
N GLY A 27 28.34 12.45 -3.27
CA GLY A 27 28.28 10.98 -3.25
C GLY A 27 26.96 10.49 -2.64
N VAL A 28 25.82 10.94 -3.19
CA VAL A 28 24.49 10.44 -2.81
C VAL A 28 23.97 9.49 -3.87
N ARG A 29 23.36 8.39 -3.43
CA ARG A 29 22.50 7.54 -4.26
C ARG A 29 21.05 7.88 -4.00
N ILE A 30 20.20 7.53 -4.94
CA ILE A 30 18.77 7.84 -4.89
C ILE A 30 18.01 7.14 -3.76
N GLY A 31 18.49 5.97 -3.32
CA GLY A 31 18.00 5.28 -2.12
C GLY A 31 18.48 5.86 -0.78
N ASP A 32 19.34 6.90 -0.78
CA ASP A 32 19.72 7.59 0.45
C ASP A 32 18.58 8.55 0.91
N PRO A 33 18.26 8.64 2.21
CA PRO A 33 17.12 9.44 2.70
C PRO A 33 17.14 10.94 2.35
N THR A 34 18.28 11.46 1.90
CA THR A 34 18.46 12.86 1.50
C THR A 34 18.32 13.10 -0.01
N ALA A 35 18.12 12.06 -0.82
CA ALA A 35 18.10 12.14 -2.28
C ALA A 35 16.70 12.26 -2.90
N VAL A 36 15.64 12.21 -2.08
CA VAL A 36 14.24 12.36 -2.52
C VAL A 36 14.06 13.65 -3.35
N GLY A 37 13.55 13.52 -4.57
CA GLY A 37 13.34 14.63 -5.50
C GLY A 37 14.61 15.27 -6.07
N GLN A 38 15.78 14.63 -5.94
CA GLN A 38 16.99 15.09 -6.61
C GLN A 38 17.17 14.42 -7.98
N GLU A 39 17.48 15.23 -8.99
CA GLU A 39 18.00 14.77 -10.28
C GLU A 39 19.53 14.70 -10.29
N GLN A 40 20.11 14.14 -11.37
CA GLN A 40 21.56 14.05 -11.56
C GLN A 40 22.26 15.42 -11.55
N PHE A 41 21.54 16.46 -12.00
CA PHE A 41 21.88 17.87 -11.82
C PHE A 41 20.69 18.57 -11.17
N SER A 42 20.86 19.15 -9.98
CA SER A 42 19.76 19.86 -9.31
C SER A 42 20.22 21.08 -8.51
N PRO A 43 19.45 22.18 -8.48
CA PRO A 43 19.82 23.36 -7.71
C PRO A 43 19.76 23.09 -6.21
N SER A 44 20.65 23.73 -5.45
CA SER A 44 20.59 23.84 -3.99
C SER A 44 19.17 24.13 -3.48
N SER A 45 18.79 23.49 -2.37
CA SER A 45 17.42 23.59 -1.83
C SER A 45 17.04 25.02 -1.41
N PRO A 46 15.74 25.39 -1.43
CA PRO A 46 15.30 26.72 -1.00
C PRO A 46 15.84 27.10 0.40
N GLY A 47 16.32 28.33 0.54
CA GLY A 47 16.93 28.82 1.78
C GLY A 47 18.38 28.36 2.01
N TRP A 48 18.98 27.60 1.10
CA TRP A 48 20.42 27.31 1.06
C TRP A 48 21.15 28.21 0.06
N PRO A 49 22.49 28.31 0.16
CA PRO A 49 23.31 29.10 -0.77
C PRO A 49 23.23 28.54 -2.19
N PRO A 50 23.23 29.38 -3.24
CA PRO A 50 23.02 28.93 -4.62
C PRO A 50 24.23 28.18 -5.19
N PHE A 51 24.07 26.88 -5.48
CA PHE A 51 25.01 26.08 -6.26
C PHE A 51 24.31 24.93 -6.98
N MET A 52 24.95 24.36 -8.01
CA MET A 52 24.48 23.14 -8.67
C MET A 52 24.97 21.89 -7.92
N ARG A 53 24.06 21.02 -7.47
CA ARG A 53 24.41 19.65 -7.06
C ARG A 53 24.65 18.82 -8.31
N VAL A 54 25.73 18.06 -8.31
CA VAL A 54 26.03 17.04 -9.32
C VAL A 54 26.11 15.70 -8.60
N ASN A 55 25.30 14.74 -9.03
CA ASN A 55 25.14 13.45 -8.36
C ASN A 55 25.57 12.30 -9.31
N PRO A 56 26.88 12.02 -9.50
CA PRO A 56 27.35 11.10 -10.54
C PRO A 56 26.95 9.64 -10.34
N ILE A 57 26.68 9.28 -9.08
CA ILE A 57 26.30 7.92 -8.66
C ILE A 57 24.83 7.83 -8.25
N LEU A 58 23.99 8.80 -8.65
CA LEU A 58 22.59 8.88 -8.20
C LEU A 58 21.84 7.56 -8.45
N ASP A 59 21.95 7.05 -9.68
CA ASP A 59 21.28 5.82 -10.14
C ASP A 59 22.07 4.53 -9.84
N TRP A 60 23.18 4.60 -9.09
CA TRP A 60 23.94 3.40 -8.75
C TRP A 60 23.20 2.57 -7.70
N SER A 61 23.03 1.28 -7.96
CA SER A 61 22.55 0.33 -6.98
C SER A 61 23.59 0.07 -5.88
N TYR A 62 23.16 -0.62 -4.82
CA TYR A 62 24.08 -1.20 -3.82
C TYR A 62 25.14 -2.11 -4.47
N ARG A 63 24.76 -2.86 -5.50
CA ARG A 63 25.64 -3.77 -6.23
C ARG A 63 26.69 -3.02 -7.05
N ASP A 64 26.32 -1.91 -7.68
CA ASP A 64 27.25 -1.09 -8.49
C ASP A 64 28.34 -0.46 -7.63
N VAL A 65 27.96 0.07 -6.44
CA VAL A 65 28.93 0.56 -5.46
C VAL A 65 29.94 -0.52 -5.09
N TRP A 66 29.47 -1.72 -4.72
CA TRP A 66 30.38 -2.81 -4.35
C TRP A 66 31.21 -3.34 -5.51
N ALA A 67 30.63 -3.48 -6.70
CA ALA A 67 31.34 -3.87 -7.91
C ALA A 67 32.48 -2.89 -8.22
N PHE A 68 32.21 -1.58 -8.16
CA PHE A 68 33.20 -0.53 -8.36
C PHE A 68 34.29 -0.54 -7.28
N LEU A 69 33.91 -0.56 -5.99
CA LEU A 69 34.87 -0.60 -4.87
C LEU A 69 35.82 -1.80 -4.97
N LEU A 70 35.29 -2.99 -5.29
CA LEU A 70 36.08 -4.22 -5.41
C LEU A 70 36.94 -4.24 -6.68
N ALA A 71 36.39 -3.88 -7.84
CA ALA A 71 37.12 -3.86 -9.11
C ALA A 71 38.26 -2.83 -9.11
N CYS A 72 38.00 -1.62 -8.59
CA CYS A 72 38.99 -0.55 -8.47
C CYS A 72 39.86 -0.67 -7.22
N LYS A 73 39.63 -1.67 -6.35
CA LYS A 73 40.36 -1.92 -5.09
C LYS A 73 40.41 -0.69 -4.16
N ILE A 74 39.30 0.03 -4.08
CA ILE A 74 39.19 1.24 -3.27
C ILE A 74 39.05 0.84 -1.79
N PRO A 75 39.87 1.40 -0.87
CA PRO A 75 39.74 1.13 0.55
C PRO A 75 38.37 1.55 1.11
N TYR A 76 37.73 0.67 1.88
CA TYR A 76 36.47 0.92 2.58
C TYR A 76 36.57 0.57 4.08
N CYS A 77 35.53 0.89 4.85
CA CYS A 77 35.51 0.65 6.29
C CYS A 77 35.42 -0.86 6.61
N SER A 78 36.32 -1.40 7.43
CA SER A 78 36.37 -2.82 7.80
C SER A 78 35.19 -3.33 8.64
N LEU A 79 34.23 -2.46 9.00
CA LEU A 79 32.93 -2.89 9.52
C LEU A 79 32.07 -3.53 8.43
N TYR A 80 32.24 -3.14 7.16
CA TYR A 80 31.52 -3.78 6.06
C TYR A 80 31.88 -5.27 5.92
N ASP A 81 33.11 -5.68 6.26
CA ASP A 81 33.51 -7.10 6.31
C ASP A 81 32.83 -7.89 7.45
N GLN A 82 32.26 -7.18 8.43
CA GLN A 82 31.64 -7.72 9.64
C GLN A 82 30.10 -7.68 9.58
N GLY A 83 29.52 -7.61 8.39
CA GLY A 83 28.07 -7.67 8.15
C GLY A 83 27.31 -6.36 8.34
N TYR A 84 27.98 -5.24 8.65
CA TYR A 84 27.33 -3.93 8.64
C TYR A 84 27.12 -3.50 7.18
N THR A 85 25.88 -3.21 6.78
CA THR A 85 25.55 -2.82 5.39
C THR A 85 25.27 -1.33 5.22
N SER A 86 25.07 -0.59 6.31
CA SER A 86 24.97 0.87 6.34
C SER A 86 25.42 1.40 7.71
N ILE A 87 26.30 2.40 7.75
CA ILE A 87 26.99 2.86 8.98
C ILE A 87 26.61 4.30 9.35
N GLY A 88 26.29 4.54 10.61
CA GLY A 88 26.08 5.88 11.20
C GLY A 88 26.54 5.95 12.64
N SER A 89 25.63 6.22 13.58
CA SER A 89 26.02 6.36 14.99
C SER A 89 26.16 5.00 15.68
N VAL A 90 26.98 4.98 16.72
CA VAL A 90 27.18 3.80 17.59
C VAL A 90 25.91 3.35 18.34
N HIS A 91 24.80 4.09 18.21
CA HIS A 91 23.51 3.82 18.85
C HIS A 91 22.43 3.32 17.87
N ASP A 92 22.61 3.52 16.56
CA ASP A 92 21.63 3.20 15.50
C ASP A 92 22.12 2.17 14.48
N THR A 93 23.34 1.67 14.64
CA THR A 93 24.03 0.83 13.64
C THR A 93 24.32 -0.55 14.22
N VAL A 94 23.73 -1.59 13.62
CA VAL A 94 23.97 -3.02 13.93
C VAL A 94 24.28 -3.82 12.65
N PRO A 95 24.90 -5.00 12.73
CA PRO A 95 25.06 -5.89 11.58
C PRO A 95 23.72 -6.28 10.96
N ASN A 96 23.71 -6.52 9.65
CA ASN A 96 22.54 -6.97 8.92
C ASN A 96 22.28 -8.46 9.20
N ALA A 97 21.10 -8.78 9.72
CA ALA A 97 20.74 -10.15 10.12
C ALA A 97 20.81 -11.15 8.94
N LEU A 98 20.56 -10.70 7.71
CA LEU A 98 20.60 -11.53 6.49
C LEU A 98 22.01 -12.02 6.14
N LEU A 99 23.05 -11.41 6.74
CA LEU A 99 24.44 -11.83 6.57
C LEU A 99 24.92 -12.79 7.68
N CYS A 100 24.07 -13.14 8.65
CA CYS A 100 24.43 -14.04 9.75
C CYS A 100 24.63 -15.48 9.28
N VAL A 101 25.68 -16.14 9.79
CA VAL A 101 26.04 -17.53 9.51
C VAL A 101 25.78 -18.38 10.75
N ASN A 102 24.66 -19.12 10.74
CA ASN A 102 24.30 -20.05 11.80
C ASN A 102 25.24 -21.27 11.83
N ASN A 103 26.29 -21.21 12.66
CA ASN A 103 27.12 -22.36 13.02
C ASN A 103 26.75 -22.88 14.40
N SER A 104 26.28 -24.12 14.47
CA SER A 104 25.74 -24.81 15.65
C SER A 104 26.77 -25.15 16.76
N SER A 105 27.94 -24.51 16.75
CA SER A 105 29.10 -24.90 17.57
C SER A 105 29.87 -23.73 18.21
N SER A 106 29.40 -22.47 18.07
CA SER A 106 30.00 -21.33 18.79
C SER A 106 29.00 -20.23 19.14
N SER A 107 29.00 -19.76 20.38
CA SER A 107 28.12 -18.70 20.91
C SER A 107 28.47 -17.27 20.44
N LYS A 108 29.01 -17.14 19.22
CA LYS A 108 29.34 -15.86 18.57
C LYS A 108 28.81 -15.92 17.15
N GLU A 109 27.84 -15.06 16.86
CA GLU A 109 27.33 -14.80 15.52
C GLU A 109 28.50 -14.39 14.61
N LYS A 110 28.64 -15.07 13.48
CA LYS A 110 29.59 -14.69 12.43
C LYS A 110 28.80 -14.12 11.27
N PHE A 111 29.23 -12.99 10.73
CA PHE A 111 28.58 -12.35 9.60
C PHE A 111 29.42 -12.49 8.33
N ARG A 112 28.75 -12.53 7.18
CA ARG A 112 29.35 -12.38 5.85
C ARG A 112 29.63 -10.89 5.57
N PRO A 113 30.63 -10.57 4.73
CA PRO A 113 30.84 -9.21 4.25
C PRO A 113 29.61 -8.60 3.55
N ALA A 114 29.48 -7.27 3.63
CA ALA A 114 28.36 -6.49 3.13
C ALA A 114 28.09 -6.71 1.63
N TYR A 115 29.14 -6.84 0.81
CA TYR A 115 29.03 -7.11 -0.63
C TYR A 115 28.45 -8.49 -0.98
N LEU A 116 28.14 -9.33 0.02
CA LEU A 116 27.44 -10.61 -0.15
C LEU A 116 25.95 -10.54 0.24
N LEU A 117 25.42 -9.34 0.50
CA LEU A 117 23.98 -9.13 0.67
C LEU A 117 23.29 -9.33 -0.68
N SER A 118 22.30 -10.23 -0.73
CA SER A 118 21.60 -10.59 -1.97
C SER A 118 20.63 -9.51 -2.44
N ASP A 119 19.85 -8.92 -1.53
CA ASP A 119 18.93 -7.83 -1.83
C ASP A 119 19.49 -6.50 -1.33
N GLY A 120 19.90 -5.64 -2.28
CA GLY A 120 20.44 -4.31 -2.00
C GLY A 120 19.44 -3.36 -1.32
N ARG A 121 18.12 -3.55 -1.51
CA ARG A 121 17.07 -2.72 -0.87
C ARG A 121 17.13 -2.82 0.66
N LEU A 122 17.64 -3.94 1.16
CA LEU A 122 17.77 -4.24 2.58
C LEU A 122 19.11 -3.74 3.18
N GLU A 123 19.89 -2.92 2.47
CA GLU A 123 21.15 -2.34 2.97
C GLU A 123 20.97 -1.55 4.28
N ARG A 124 19.79 -0.95 4.49
CA ARG A 124 19.46 -0.14 5.68
C ARG A 124 18.82 -0.95 6.81
N ALA A 125 18.63 -2.27 6.67
CA ALA A 125 18.01 -3.10 7.72
C ALA A 125 18.79 -3.07 9.05
N GLY A 126 20.10 -2.84 9.01
CA GLY A 126 20.94 -2.61 10.20
C GLY A 126 20.75 -1.25 10.89
N ARG A 127 19.84 -0.38 10.43
CA ARG A 127 19.58 0.97 10.95
C ARG A 127 18.47 1.04 11.99
N ALA A 128 18.49 0.11 12.95
CA ALA A 128 17.56 0.10 14.06
C ALA A 128 18.14 0.86 15.27
N LYS A 129 17.36 1.77 15.86
CA LYS A 129 17.66 2.26 17.22
C LYS A 129 17.70 1.05 18.15
N LYS A 130 18.73 0.96 19.00
CA LYS A 130 18.70 0.06 20.15
C LYS A 130 17.59 0.49 21.11
N PHE A 131 16.37 0.00 20.88
CA PHE A 131 15.36 -0.07 21.92
C PHE A 131 15.84 -1.07 22.97
N SER A 132 16.57 -0.57 23.96
CA SER A 132 16.59 -1.19 25.26
C SER A 132 15.14 -1.23 25.75
N LEU A 133 14.49 -2.39 25.60
CA LEU A 133 13.16 -2.65 26.12
C LEU A 133 13.11 -2.16 27.58
N PRO A 134 12.22 -1.22 27.94
CA PRO A 134 12.08 -0.81 29.32
C PRO A 134 11.68 -2.02 30.15
N VAL A 135 12.53 -2.38 31.12
CA VAL A 135 12.23 -3.41 32.12
C VAL A 135 10.86 -3.11 32.72
N CYS A 136 9.93 -4.05 32.59
CA CYS A 136 8.59 -3.94 33.17
C CYS A 136 8.68 -3.54 34.65
N ARG A 137 8.15 -2.37 34.99
CA ARG A 137 7.79 -2.00 36.36
C ARG A 137 6.31 -1.61 36.41
N PRO A 138 5.58 -2.04 37.44
CA PRO A 138 4.13 -2.03 37.41
C PRO A 138 3.57 -0.62 37.62
N ALA A 139 2.73 -0.17 36.68
CA ALA A 139 1.78 0.89 36.96
C ALA A 139 0.64 0.30 37.81
N TYR A 140 0.45 0.83 39.03
CA TYR A 140 -0.71 0.48 39.86
C TYR A 140 -2.00 1.03 39.23
N PRO A 141 -3.16 0.36 39.43
CA PRO A 141 -4.37 0.66 38.68
C PRO A 141 -5.12 1.87 39.24
N ALA A 142 -5.56 2.76 38.35
CA ALA A 142 -6.69 3.65 38.62
C ALA A 142 -7.99 2.91 38.29
N VAL A 143 -8.89 2.82 39.27
CA VAL A 143 -10.11 2.00 39.22
C VAL A 143 -11.18 2.62 38.32
N SER A 144 -11.69 1.86 37.34
CA SER A 144 -13.10 1.97 36.92
C SER A 144 -13.65 0.64 36.38
N ASN A 145 -14.39 -0.05 37.24
CA ASN A 145 -15.46 -1.03 37.00
C ASN A 145 -15.40 -1.87 35.71
N GLY A 146 -14.93 -3.10 35.87
CA GLY A 146 -14.89 -4.09 34.80
C GLY A 146 -16.25 -4.59 34.31
N MET A 147 -16.17 -5.18 33.12
CA MET A 147 -16.91 -6.39 32.79
C MET A 147 -15.91 -7.42 32.24
N ILE A 148 -16.26 -8.70 32.37
CA ILE A 148 -15.35 -9.84 32.17
C ILE A 148 -14.88 -9.93 30.72
N SER A 149 -13.62 -10.32 30.51
CA SER A 149 -13.05 -10.59 29.19
C SER A 149 -13.81 -11.72 28.49
N VAL A 150 -14.52 -11.36 27.41
CA VAL A 150 -15.06 -12.30 26.43
C VAL A 150 -14.61 -11.82 25.05
N ASP A 151 -14.05 -12.74 24.27
CA ASP A 151 -13.47 -12.62 22.92
C ASP A 151 -13.81 -11.34 22.14
N SER A 152 -12.99 -10.31 22.30
CA SER A 152 -13.17 -9.01 21.62
C SER A 152 -12.81 -9.02 20.12
N ASN A 153 -12.48 -10.19 19.56
CA ASN A 153 -11.91 -10.34 18.22
C ASN A 153 -12.91 -10.84 17.15
N LYS A 154 -14.23 -10.81 17.44
CA LYS A 154 -15.28 -11.27 16.51
C LYS A 154 -16.02 -10.16 15.75
N ASN A 155 -15.88 -8.89 16.15
CA ASN A 155 -16.73 -7.79 15.66
C ASN A 155 -15.97 -6.64 14.96
N SER A 156 -14.66 -6.73 14.73
CA SER A 156 -13.92 -5.71 13.97
C SER A 156 -14.15 -5.87 12.47
N THR A 157 -15.00 -5.01 11.89
CA THR A 157 -15.20 -4.95 10.43
C THR A 157 -13.99 -4.35 9.74
N LEU A 158 -13.30 -5.13 8.91
CA LEU A 158 -12.21 -4.63 8.07
C LEU A 158 -12.78 -3.81 6.90
N THR A 159 -12.08 -2.74 6.56
CA THR A 159 -12.53 -1.73 5.59
C THR A 159 -11.65 -1.68 4.34
N ALA A 160 -12.30 -1.68 3.18
CA ALA A 160 -11.65 -1.55 1.87
C ALA A 160 -12.09 -0.26 1.16
N THR A 161 -11.18 0.38 0.45
CA THR A 161 -11.50 1.42 -0.55
C THR A 161 -11.22 0.86 -1.94
N VAL A 162 -12.09 1.17 -2.91
CA VAL A 162 -11.96 0.74 -4.30
C VAL A 162 -11.78 1.98 -5.19
N LEU A 163 -10.70 2.04 -5.96
CA LEU A 163 -10.35 3.17 -6.83
C LEU A 163 -10.23 2.70 -8.29
N GLY A 164 -11.05 3.25 -9.18
CA GLY A 164 -10.88 3.09 -10.62
C GLY A 164 -10.12 4.28 -11.20
N VAL A 165 -9.11 4.04 -12.04
CA VAL A 165 -8.36 5.10 -12.75
C VAL A 165 -8.67 4.99 -14.24
N GLY A 166 -9.37 6.00 -14.77
CA GLY A 166 -9.86 5.97 -16.14
C GLY A 166 -10.69 7.20 -16.51
N ASP A 167 -10.13 8.09 -17.34
CA ASP A 167 -10.85 9.24 -17.89
C ASP A 167 -12.07 8.82 -18.71
N GLU A 168 -12.01 7.69 -19.42
CA GLU A 168 -13.09 7.13 -20.24
C GLU A 168 -14.33 6.71 -19.42
N ILE A 169 -14.13 6.35 -18.14
CA ILE A 169 -15.19 6.11 -17.16
C ILE A 169 -15.79 7.46 -16.72
N LEU A 170 -14.95 8.45 -16.41
CA LEU A 170 -15.40 9.80 -16.03
C LEU A 170 -16.12 10.55 -17.14
N PHE A 171 -15.76 10.29 -18.40
CA PHE A 171 -16.46 10.82 -19.58
C PHE A 171 -17.77 10.08 -19.89
N GLY A 172 -18.06 8.97 -19.20
CA GLY A 172 -19.23 8.11 -19.46
C GLY A 172 -19.18 7.43 -20.82
N THR A 173 -17.99 7.27 -21.41
CA THR A 173 -17.78 6.57 -22.68
C THR A 173 -17.67 5.05 -22.51
N VAL A 174 -17.29 4.60 -21.31
CA VAL A 174 -17.23 3.20 -20.87
C VAL A 174 -17.96 3.08 -19.54
N GLU A 175 -18.71 1.99 -19.34
CA GLU A 175 -19.36 1.68 -18.07
C GLU A 175 -18.40 0.88 -17.17
N ASP A 176 -18.28 1.26 -15.90
CA ASP A 176 -17.40 0.57 -14.94
C ASP A 176 -18.03 -0.75 -14.46
N GLU A 177 -17.59 -1.86 -15.06
CA GLU A 177 -17.97 -3.22 -14.63
C GLU A 177 -17.07 -3.75 -13.49
N LEU A 178 -15.84 -3.25 -13.36
CA LEU A 178 -14.80 -3.77 -12.47
C LEU A 178 -15.06 -3.39 -11.02
N GLY A 179 -15.28 -2.10 -10.74
CA GLY A 179 -15.53 -1.58 -9.39
C GLY A 179 -16.70 -2.28 -8.69
N PRO A 180 -17.89 -2.37 -9.33
CA PRO A 180 -19.02 -3.11 -8.79
C PRO A 180 -18.75 -4.61 -8.59
N SER A 181 -17.91 -5.24 -9.42
CA SER A 181 -17.54 -6.65 -9.27
C SER A 181 -16.61 -6.87 -8.08
N LEU A 182 -15.59 -6.01 -7.94
CA LEU A 182 -14.66 -6.04 -6.82
C LEU A 182 -15.36 -5.76 -5.48
N CYS A 183 -16.35 -4.86 -5.45
CA CYS A 183 -17.16 -4.63 -4.24
C CYS A 183 -17.94 -5.89 -3.81
N ARG A 184 -18.54 -6.63 -4.76
CA ARG A 184 -19.23 -7.91 -4.47
C ARG A 184 -18.26 -8.97 -3.94
N LYS A 185 -17.06 -9.04 -4.52
CA LYS A 185 -15.97 -9.94 -4.09
C LYS A 185 -15.47 -9.63 -2.68
N LEU A 186 -15.29 -8.35 -2.35
CA LEU A 186 -14.91 -7.92 -1.00
C LEU A 186 -15.99 -8.25 0.05
N HIS A 187 -17.27 -8.01 -0.25
CA HIS A 187 -18.36 -8.42 0.64
C HIS A 187 -18.45 -9.95 0.82
N SER A 188 -18.14 -10.75 -0.20
CA SER A 188 -18.17 -12.22 -0.10
C SER A 188 -17.06 -12.81 0.78
N ILE A 189 -15.94 -12.11 0.95
CA ILE A 189 -14.90 -12.44 1.95
C ILE A 189 -15.07 -11.68 3.28
N GLY A 190 -16.19 -10.97 3.43
CA GLY A 190 -16.58 -10.31 4.66
C GLY A 190 -15.97 -8.94 4.92
N TRP A 191 -15.36 -8.30 3.91
CA TRP A 191 -14.83 -6.94 4.00
C TRP A 191 -15.89 -5.89 3.65
N SER A 192 -15.94 -4.79 4.40
CA SER A 192 -16.85 -3.68 4.12
C SER A 192 -16.18 -2.66 3.21
N VAL A 193 -16.80 -2.32 2.08
CA VAL A 193 -16.29 -1.25 1.22
C VAL A 193 -16.78 0.11 1.75
N SER A 194 -15.86 0.95 2.23
CA SER A 194 -16.21 2.27 2.78
C SER A 194 -16.49 3.30 1.69
N GLN A 195 -15.73 3.24 0.59
CA GLN A 195 -15.83 4.15 -0.54
C GLN A 195 -15.41 3.46 -1.84
N THR A 196 -16.11 3.80 -2.92
CA THR A 196 -15.63 3.64 -4.29
C THR A 196 -15.45 5.02 -4.92
N ALA A 197 -14.39 5.22 -5.70
CA ALA A 197 -14.15 6.48 -6.42
C ALA A 197 -13.52 6.20 -7.80
N VAL A 198 -13.86 7.06 -8.77
CA VAL A 198 -13.26 7.04 -10.11
C VAL A 198 -12.38 8.29 -10.24
N LEU A 199 -11.14 8.10 -10.68
CA LEU A 199 -10.07 9.09 -10.72
C LEU A 199 -9.65 9.37 -12.16
N ARG A 200 -9.14 10.58 -12.39
CA ARG A 200 -8.58 10.96 -13.69
C ARG A 200 -7.25 10.27 -13.95
N ASN A 201 -6.87 10.21 -15.22
CA ASN A 201 -5.55 9.79 -15.67
C ASN A 201 -4.48 10.88 -15.41
N ASP A 202 -4.37 11.28 -14.14
CA ASP A 202 -3.48 12.31 -13.61
C ASP A 202 -2.81 11.82 -12.32
N VAL A 203 -1.47 11.94 -12.26
CA VAL A 203 -0.64 11.45 -11.15
C VAL A 203 -1.06 12.06 -9.81
N ASP A 204 -1.42 13.35 -9.82
CA ASP A 204 -1.77 14.09 -8.61
C ASP A 204 -3.15 13.67 -8.09
N SER A 205 -4.12 13.50 -8.99
CA SER A 205 -5.45 12.97 -8.69
C SER A 205 -5.40 11.56 -8.06
N VAL A 206 -4.51 10.68 -8.54
CA VAL A 206 -4.29 9.35 -7.92
C VAL A 206 -3.58 9.48 -6.57
N ALA A 207 -2.53 10.30 -6.47
CA ALA A 207 -1.77 10.47 -5.24
C ALA A 207 -2.60 11.01 -4.06
N GLU A 208 -3.46 12.01 -4.30
CA GLU A 208 -4.30 12.61 -3.26
C GLU A 208 -5.30 11.61 -2.66
N GLU A 209 -5.90 10.75 -3.49
CA GLU A 209 -6.89 9.78 -3.02
C GLU A 209 -6.22 8.59 -2.32
N VAL A 210 -5.05 8.14 -2.79
CA VAL A 210 -4.26 7.11 -2.09
C VAL A 210 -3.74 7.64 -0.74
N GLU A 211 -3.28 8.89 -0.66
CA GLU A 211 -2.86 9.53 0.60
C GLU A 211 -4.01 9.54 1.63
N ARG A 212 -5.23 9.86 1.18
CA ARG A 212 -6.43 9.93 2.01
C ARG A 212 -6.80 8.57 2.61
N TRP A 213 -6.74 7.49 1.83
CA TRP A 213 -7.28 6.19 2.25
C TRP A 213 -6.24 5.24 2.86
N LYS A 214 -4.95 5.34 2.50
CA LYS A 214 -3.89 4.44 2.99
C LYS A 214 -3.77 4.37 4.52
N SER A 215 -4.23 5.39 5.24
CA SER A 215 -4.20 5.47 6.71
C SER A 215 -5.57 5.34 7.39
N THR A 216 -6.66 5.46 6.62
CA THR A 216 -8.05 5.43 7.12
C THR A 216 -8.65 4.03 6.99
N ASN A 217 -8.24 3.29 5.97
CA ASN A 217 -8.74 1.96 5.62
C ASN A 217 -7.66 0.89 5.79
N ASP A 218 -8.09 -0.34 6.07
CA ASP A 218 -7.18 -1.47 6.20
C ASP A 218 -6.49 -1.79 4.87
N VAL A 219 -7.23 -1.72 3.75
CA VAL A 219 -6.73 -1.96 2.38
C VAL A 219 -7.33 -0.98 1.38
N VAL A 220 -6.54 -0.61 0.36
CA VAL A 220 -6.99 0.09 -0.84
C VAL A 220 -6.77 -0.82 -2.06
N PHE A 221 -7.76 -0.96 -2.92
CA PHE A 221 -7.62 -1.58 -4.23
C PHE A 221 -7.69 -0.52 -5.32
N ILE A 222 -6.81 -0.63 -6.32
CA ILE A 222 -6.79 0.23 -7.49
C ILE A 222 -6.83 -0.64 -8.76
N TYR A 223 -7.62 -0.25 -9.75
CA TYR A 223 -7.64 -0.85 -11.10
C TYR A 223 -7.60 0.25 -12.17
N GLY A 224 -7.11 -0.10 -13.36
CA GLY A 224 -6.90 0.85 -14.45
C GLY A 224 -5.65 1.72 -14.30
N GLY A 225 -5.28 2.41 -15.37
CA GLY A 225 -4.08 3.27 -15.42
C GLY A 225 -2.76 2.53 -15.21
N VAL A 226 -2.65 1.27 -15.64
CA VAL A 226 -1.42 0.46 -15.58
C VAL A 226 -1.11 -0.11 -16.96
N GLY A 227 0.03 0.29 -17.53
CA GLY A 227 0.38 -0.03 -18.92
C GLY A 227 1.53 0.85 -19.44
N PRO A 228 1.81 0.84 -20.75
CA PRO A 228 2.87 1.62 -21.40
C PRO A 228 2.44 3.02 -21.85
N LEU A 229 1.18 3.42 -21.66
CA LEU A 229 0.65 4.67 -22.19
C LEU A 229 0.92 5.83 -21.23
N HIS A 230 1.01 7.04 -21.78
CA HIS A 230 1.11 8.28 -20.98
C HIS A 230 -0.07 8.51 -20.01
N SER A 231 -1.20 7.82 -20.21
CA SER A 231 -2.37 7.78 -19.33
C SER A 231 -2.23 6.81 -18.16
N ASP A 232 -1.24 5.91 -18.18
CA ASP A 232 -1.04 4.87 -17.17
C ASP A 232 -0.30 5.41 -15.93
N VAL A 233 -1.02 6.24 -15.19
CA VAL A 233 -0.49 7.03 -14.06
C VAL A 233 -0.53 6.32 -12.71
N THR A 234 -1.15 5.14 -12.60
CA THR A 234 -1.50 4.53 -11.29
C THR A 234 -0.26 4.25 -10.44
N LEU A 235 0.78 3.64 -11.02
CA LEU A 235 2.03 3.36 -10.31
C LEU A 235 2.75 4.65 -9.88
N ALA A 236 2.75 5.69 -10.73
CA ALA A 236 3.34 6.99 -10.42
C ALA A 236 2.58 7.71 -9.29
N GLY A 237 1.25 7.66 -9.30
CA GLY A 237 0.39 8.22 -8.25
C GLY A 237 0.59 7.52 -6.91
N VAL A 238 0.65 6.19 -6.90
CA VAL A 238 0.97 5.40 -5.70
C VAL A 238 2.38 5.74 -5.20
N ALA A 239 3.40 5.80 -6.06
CA ALA A 239 4.76 6.19 -5.67
C ALA A 239 4.76 7.57 -4.99
N LYS A 240 4.10 8.56 -5.61
CA LYS A 240 3.97 9.93 -5.06
C LYS A 240 3.24 9.95 -3.72
N ALA A 241 2.16 9.18 -3.54
CA ALA A 241 1.44 9.08 -2.26
C ALA A 241 2.29 8.44 -1.15
N PHE A 242 3.21 7.54 -1.46
CA PHE A 242 4.15 6.99 -0.47
C PHE A 242 5.44 7.80 -0.33
N GLY A 243 5.62 8.87 -1.11
CA GLY A 243 6.84 9.69 -1.09
C GLY A 243 8.09 8.96 -1.62
N VAL A 244 7.90 7.90 -2.41
CA VAL A 244 8.96 7.12 -3.05
C VAL A 244 9.08 7.48 -4.54
N ARG A 245 10.21 7.17 -5.18
CA ARG A 245 10.32 7.25 -6.63
C ARG A 245 9.75 6.00 -7.29
N LEU A 246 9.57 6.09 -8.60
CA LEU A 246 9.56 4.92 -9.47
C LEU A 246 10.99 4.48 -9.81
N ALA A 247 11.24 3.17 -9.84
CA ALA A 247 12.51 2.57 -10.25
C ALA A 247 12.25 1.32 -11.10
N PRO A 248 13.10 1.01 -12.11
CA PRO A 248 13.00 -0.26 -12.82
C PRO A 248 13.16 -1.45 -11.86
N ASP A 249 12.26 -2.42 -11.97
CA ASP A 249 12.31 -3.67 -11.22
C ASP A 249 12.70 -4.82 -12.16
N GLU A 250 13.87 -5.44 -11.90
CA GLU A 250 14.45 -6.49 -12.76
C GLU A 250 13.54 -7.74 -12.87
N GLU A 251 12.77 -8.04 -11.82
CA GLU A 251 11.90 -9.21 -11.77
C GLU A 251 10.63 -8.96 -12.60
N PHE A 252 9.99 -7.80 -12.43
CA PHE A 252 8.85 -7.42 -13.26
C PHE A 252 9.24 -7.22 -14.73
N GLU A 253 10.44 -6.72 -15.03
CA GLU A 253 10.95 -6.60 -16.39
C GLU A 253 11.09 -7.96 -17.09
N GLU A 254 11.44 -9.04 -16.37
CA GLU A 254 11.50 -10.40 -16.94
C GLU A 254 10.10 -10.92 -17.30
N TYR A 255 9.09 -10.72 -16.44
CA TYR A 255 7.70 -11.04 -16.74
C TYR A 255 7.20 -10.32 -17.99
N LEU A 256 7.47 -9.02 -18.07
CA LEU A 256 7.11 -8.23 -19.25
C LEU A 256 7.83 -8.76 -20.49
N ARG A 257 9.13 -9.07 -20.42
CA ARG A 257 9.88 -9.62 -21.58
C ARG A 257 9.34 -10.97 -22.04
N HIS A 258 8.80 -11.81 -21.15
CA HIS A 258 8.11 -13.03 -21.54
C HIS A 258 6.76 -12.77 -22.23
N LEU A 259 6.05 -11.69 -21.86
CA LEU A 259 4.73 -11.34 -22.40
C LEU A 259 4.80 -10.59 -23.74
N ILE A 260 5.67 -9.57 -23.84
CA ILE A 260 5.80 -8.70 -25.03
C ILE A 260 7.04 -8.98 -25.89
N GLY A 261 7.94 -9.87 -25.45
CA GLY A 261 9.20 -10.16 -26.14
C GLY A 261 10.17 -8.97 -26.13
N ASP A 262 11.15 -8.98 -27.04
CA ASP A 262 12.12 -7.90 -27.22
C ASP A 262 11.53 -6.64 -27.89
N HIS A 263 10.20 -6.49 -27.94
CA HIS A 263 9.51 -5.42 -28.68
C HIS A 263 9.36 -4.11 -27.87
N CYS A 264 10.24 -3.88 -26.90
CA CYS A 264 10.30 -2.64 -26.13
C CYS A 264 10.75 -1.47 -27.02
N THR A 265 9.88 -0.50 -27.27
CA THR A 265 10.20 0.70 -28.05
C THR A 265 10.88 1.77 -27.19
N GLY A 266 12.17 1.63 -26.92
CA GLY A 266 12.98 2.62 -26.19
C GLY A 266 14.25 2.04 -25.56
N ASP A 267 15.07 2.89 -24.94
CA ASP A 267 16.28 2.46 -24.22
C ASP A 267 15.98 1.78 -22.87
N ARG A 268 14.74 1.89 -22.36
CA ARG A 268 14.26 1.31 -21.09
C ARG A 268 12.79 0.95 -21.19
N ASN A 269 12.36 -0.10 -20.50
CA ASN A 269 10.95 -0.46 -20.38
C ASN A 269 10.28 0.38 -19.28
N GLU A 270 9.48 1.39 -19.65
CA GLU A 270 8.79 2.25 -18.67
C GLU A 270 7.72 1.49 -17.87
N MET A 271 7.14 0.41 -18.41
CA MET A 271 6.22 -0.47 -17.68
C MET A 271 6.90 -1.23 -16.53
N ALA A 272 8.23 -1.40 -16.58
CA ALA A 272 8.99 -2.04 -15.51
C ALA A 272 9.22 -1.13 -14.29
N GLN A 273 8.74 0.12 -14.33
CA GLN A 273 8.97 1.08 -13.26
C GLN A 273 7.95 0.93 -12.12
N LEU A 274 8.42 0.49 -10.94
CA LEU A 274 7.59 0.25 -9.76
C LEU A 274 7.99 1.16 -8.58
N PRO A 275 7.08 1.43 -7.61
CA PRO A 275 7.37 2.20 -6.39
C PRO A 275 8.52 1.61 -5.54
N GLU A 276 9.67 2.26 -5.54
CA GLU A 276 10.90 1.69 -4.98
C GLU A 276 10.81 1.42 -3.47
N GLY A 277 11.21 0.21 -3.06
CA GLY A 277 11.35 -0.18 -1.66
C GLY A 277 10.04 -0.46 -0.91
N ILE A 278 8.88 -0.31 -1.56
CA ILE A 278 7.57 -0.63 -0.98
C ILE A 278 6.77 -1.66 -1.79
N THR A 279 7.17 -1.95 -3.02
CA THR A 279 6.50 -2.93 -3.87
C THR A 279 6.88 -4.37 -3.51
N GLU A 280 5.84 -5.18 -3.34
CA GLU A 280 5.86 -6.63 -3.21
C GLU A 280 5.15 -7.20 -4.45
N LEU A 281 5.86 -8.04 -5.21
CA LEU A 281 5.29 -8.78 -6.34
C LEU A 281 4.69 -10.09 -5.83
N LEU A 282 3.44 -10.34 -6.17
CA LEU A 282 2.68 -11.49 -5.71
C LEU A 282 2.53 -12.49 -6.85
N HIS A 283 3.45 -13.44 -6.89
CA HIS A 283 3.60 -14.41 -7.97
C HIS A 283 2.52 -15.50 -7.91
N HIS A 284 1.93 -15.83 -9.06
CA HIS A 284 0.99 -16.94 -9.17
C HIS A 284 1.09 -17.62 -10.54
N GLU A 285 1.05 -18.95 -10.59
CA GLU A 285 1.28 -19.74 -11.82
C GLU A 285 0.23 -19.49 -12.92
N LYS A 286 -0.96 -19.02 -12.55
CA LYS A 286 -2.05 -18.70 -13.49
C LYS A 286 -1.92 -17.32 -14.13
N LEU A 287 -1.17 -16.40 -13.52
CA LEU A 287 -1.10 -15.00 -13.95
C LEU A 287 0.10 -14.73 -14.87
N SER A 288 -0.16 -14.05 -15.98
CA SER A 288 0.89 -13.61 -16.93
C SER A 288 1.85 -12.58 -16.34
N VAL A 289 1.38 -11.80 -15.36
CA VAL A 289 2.15 -10.83 -14.57
C VAL A 289 1.79 -10.98 -13.09
N PRO A 290 2.73 -10.81 -12.14
CA PRO A 290 2.43 -10.86 -10.71
C PRO A 290 1.51 -9.71 -10.29
N LEU A 291 0.64 -9.93 -9.29
CA LEU A 291 -0.14 -8.82 -8.72
C LEU A 291 0.81 -7.87 -7.98
N ILE A 292 0.58 -6.57 -8.12
CA ILE A 292 1.44 -5.55 -7.54
C ILE A 292 0.83 -5.07 -6.23
N LYS A 293 1.57 -5.20 -5.13
CA LYS A 293 1.16 -4.72 -3.80
C LYS A 293 2.15 -3.69 -3.27
N CYS A 294 1.68 -2.51 -2.91
CA CYS A 294 2.48 -1.44 -2.30
C CYS A 294 1.94 -1.15 -0.90
N GLN A 295 2.62 -1.67 0.14
CA GLN A 295 2.10 -1.66 1.53
C GLN A 295 0.69 -2.28 1.63
N ASN A 296 -0.34 -1.48 1.93
CA ASN A 296 -1.75 -1.88 1.98
C ASN A 296 -2.55 -1.52 0.71
N VAL A 297 -1.87 -1.14 -0.37
CA VAL A 297 -2.48 -0.84 -1.67
C VAL A 297 -2.24 -2.00 -2.63
N PHE A 298 -3.31 -2.64 -3.11
CA PHE A 298 -3.24 -3.63 -4.19
C PHE A 298 -3.57 -2.94 -5.51
N ILE A 299 -2.75 -3.18 -6.52
CA ILE A 299 -2.90 -2.64 -7.88
C ILE A 299 -3.22 -3.84 -8.77
N LEU A 300 -4.40 -3.82 -9.36
CA LEU A 300 -4.98 -4.84 -10.22
C LEU A 300 -4.76 -4.45 -11.69
N THR A 301 -4.36 -5.41 -12.51
CA THR A 301 -4.04 -5.21 -13.94
C THR A 301 -5.19 -5.61 -14.87
N ALA A 302 -6.27 -6.15 -14.32
CA ALA A 302 -7.43 -6.62 -15.06
C ALA A 302 -8.08 -5.53 -15.93
N THR A 303 -8.24 -5.84 -17.22
CA THR A 303 -8.92 -4.99 -18.21
C THR A 303 -10.41 -5.29 -18.33
N ASN A 304 -10.85 -6.45 -17.84
CA ASN A 304 -12.22 -6.93 -17.91
C ASN A 304 -12.57 -7.84 -16.73
N VAL A 305 -13.86 -8.15 -16.55
CA VAL A 305 -14.35 -8.91 -15.40
C VAL A 305 -13.76 -10.33 -15.32
N THR A 306 -13.41 -10.96 -16.45
CA THR A 306 -12.80 -12.30 -16.47
C THR A 306 -11.39 -12.29 -15.89
N GLU A 307 -10.58 -11.30 -16.28
CA GLU A 307 -9.24 -11.10 -15.71
C GLU A 307 -9.32 -10.73 -14.23
N LEU A 308 -10.29 -9.89 -13.84
CA LEU A 308 -10.54 -9.55 -12.43
C LEU A 308 -10.99 -10.77 -11.62
N ASP A 309 -11.73 -11.70 -12.22
CA ASP A 309 -12.10 -12.96 -11.59
C ASP A 309 -10.88 -13.84 -11.35
N GLU A 310 -9.99 -13.96 -12.33
CA GLU A 310 -8.74 -14.73 -12.24
C GLU A 310 -7.73 -14.09 -11.25
N GLU A 311 -7.46 -12.79 -11.34
CA GLU A 311 -6.61 -12.06 -10.39
C GLU A 311 -7.12 -12.19 -8.95
N TRP A 312 -8.43 -12.10 -8.75
CA TRP A 312 -9.04 -12.26 -7.43
C TRP A 312 -8.89 -13.68 -6.89
N ASP A 313 -9.16 -14.71 -7.68
CA ASP A 313 -9.04 -16.09 -7.22
C ASP A 313 -7.58 -16.43 -6.86
N CYS A 314 -6.62 -15.92 -7.64
CA CYS A 314 -5.18 -16.01 -7.32
C CYS A 314 -4.84 -15.27 -6.01
N LEU A 315 -5.36 -14.05 -5.81
CA LEU A 315 -5.17 -13.29 -4.56
C LEU A 315 -5.73 -14.03 -3.33
N ILE A 316 -6.86 -14.71 -3.48
CA ILE A 316 -7.48 -15.51 -2.42
C ILE A 316 -6.72 -16.82 -2.17
N GLU A 317 -6.16 -17.46 -3.19
CA GLU A 317 -5.25 -18.61 -3.03
C GLU A 317 -3.96 -18.21 -2.29
N LEU A 318 -3.33 -17.10 -2.69
CA LEU A 318 -2.14 -16.53 -2.02
C LEU A 318 -2.43 -16.03 -0.60
N THR A 319 -3.64 -15.54 -0.36
CA THR A 319 -4.10 -15.15 0.98
C THR A 319 -4.12 -16.34 1.94
N ARG A 320 -4.55 -17.52 1.47
CA ARG A 320 -4.61 -18.74 2.30
C ARG A 320 -3.24 -19.30 2.66
N SER A 321 -2.22 -19.09 1.84
CA SER A 321 -0.85 -19.55 2.09
C SER A 321 -0.01 -18.54 2.89
N SER A 322 -0.15 -17.25 2.60
CA SER A 322 0.76 -16.20 3.10
C SER A 322 0.11 -15.18 4.05
N GLY A 323 -1.22 -15.20 4.23
CA GLY A 323 -1.93 -14.29 5.15
C GLY A 323 -2.03 -12.84 4.66
N LEU A 324 -2.00 -12.62 3.33
CA LEU A 324 -2.01 -11.29 2.70
C LEU A 324 -3.27 -10.46 2.98
N LEU A 325 -4.41 -11.13 3.13
CA LEU A 325 -5.69 -10.58 3.58
C LEU A 325 -6.24 -11.43 4.73
N VAL A 326 -7.14 -10.86 5.52
CA VAL A 326 -7.88 -11.64 6.53
C VAL A 326 -9.16 -12.15 5.89
N LEU A 327 -9.28 -13.48 5.77
CA LEU A 327 -10.54 -14.11 5.38
C LEU A 327 -11.50 -14.11 6.57
N MET A 328 -12.55 -13.29 6.48
CA MET A 328 -13.60 -13.22 7.50
C MET A 328 -14.80 -14.09 7.10
N GLU A 329 -15.70 -14.33 8.05
CA GLU A 329 -17.02 -14.89 7.70
C GLU A 329 -17.77 -13.91 6.76
N PRO A 330 -18.42 -14.42 5.70
CA PRO A 330 -19.15 -13.60 4.73
C PRO A 330 -20.26 -12.80 5.40
N PHE A 331 -20.68 -11.69 4.78
CA PHE A 331 -21.91 -11.04 5.22
C PHE A 331 -23.13 -11.90 4.91
N VAL A 332 -23.97 -12.11 5.93
CA VAL A 332 -25.33 -12.59 5.74
C VAL A 332 -26.17 -11.42 5.27
N SER A 333 -26.91 -11.60 4.18
CA SER A 333 -27.87 -10.61 3.70
C SER A 333 -29.26 -11.21 3.48
N LYS A 334 -30.31 -10.42 3.72
CA LYS A 334 -31.70 -10.79 3.41
C LYS A 334 -32.46 -9.58 2.89
N ARG A 335 -33.20 -9.78 1.81
CA ARG A 335 -33.91 -8.72 1.10
C ARG A 335 -35.41 -8.96 1.18
N MET A 336 -36.13 -7.94 1.61
CA MET A 336 -37.59 -7.94 1.72
C MET A 336 -38.15 -6.93 0.71
N THR A 337 -39.34 -7.18 0.19
CA THR A 337 -40.08 -6.28 -0.72
C THR A 337 -41.38 -5.84 -0.07
N THR A 338 -41.76 -4.58 -0.26
CA THR A 338 -43.05 -4.05 0.19
C THR A 338 -43.65 -3.02 -0.77
N ASN A 339 -44.98 -3.00 -0.85
CA ASN A 339 -45.74 -2.03 -1.64
C ASN A 339 -46.07 -0.73 -0.86
N LEU A 340 -45.62 -0.64 0.40
CA LEU A 340 -45.74 0.58 1.21
C LEU A 340 -44.98 1.76 0.56
N SER A 341 -45.42 2.99 0.82
CA SER A 341 -44.70 4.20 0.46
C SER A 341 -43.50 4.45 1.37
N ASP A 342 -42.54 5.27 0.91
CA ASP A 342 -41.33 5.59 1.68
C ASP A 342 -41.68 6.30 3.02
N VAL A 343 -42.74 7.12 3.02
CA VAL A 343 -43.24 7.84 4.20
C VAL A 343 -43.80 6.88 5.26
N GLU A 344 -44.54 5.86 4.84
CA GLU A 344 -45.08 4.83 5.73
C GLU A 344 -43.97 3.93 6.30
N ALA A 345 -42.94 3.63 5.49
CA ALA A 345 -41.84 2.77 5.90
C ALA A 345 -40.84 3.47 6.84
N ALA A 346 -40.55 4.76 6.62
CA ALA A 346 -39.44 5.48 7.25
C ALA A 346 -39.40 5.41 8.78
N GLN A 347 -40.54 5.62 9.47
CA GLN A 347 -40.55 5.66 10.94
C GLN A 347 -40.28 4.27 11.56
N ALA A 348 -40.76 3.20 10.94
CA ALA A 348 -40.55 1.84 11.44
C ALA A 348 -39.13 1.34 11.14
N LEU A 349 -38.60 1.66 9.95
CA LEU A 349 -37.21 1.37 9.58
C LEU A 349 -36.22 2.12 10.48
N SER A 350 -36.41 3.42 10.70
CA SER A 350 -35.57 4.20 11.62
C SER A 350 -35.52 3.59 13.04
N LYS A 351 -36.68 3.14 13.57
CA LYS A 351 -36.73 2.41 14.85
C LYS A 351 -35.96 1.09 14.82
N LEU A 352 -36.01 0.34 13.71
CA LEU A 352 -35.23 -0.89 13.55
C LEU A 352 -33.72 -0.61 13.54
N CYS A 353 -33.25 0.44 12.87
CA CYS A 353 -31.83 0.84 12.91
C CYS A 353 -31.35 1.16 14.34
N PHE A 354 -32.22 1.71 15.20
CA PHE A 354 -31.90 1.92 16.62
C PHE A 354 -31.96 0.64 17.47
N GLU A 355 -32.81 -0.33 17.11
CA GLU A 355 -32.95 -1.62 17.81
C GLU A 355 -31.85 -2.65 17.42
N PHE A 356 -31.23 -2.46 16.26
CA PHE A 356 -30.21 -3.34 15.66
C PHE A 356 -29.04 -2.51 15.09
N PRO A 357 -28.28 -1.78 15.93
CA PRO A 357 -27.19 -0.90 15.46
C PRO A 357 -25.98 -1.67 14.90
N ASP A 358 -25.95 -2.99 15.09
CA ASP A 358 -24.97 -3.95 14.60
C ASP A 358 -25.30 -4.51 13.20
N LEU A 359 -26.47 -4.17 12.65
CA LEU A 359 -26.91 -4.55 11.30
C LEU A 359 -27.02 -3.31 10.40
N TYR A 360 -26.59 -3.46 9.15
CA TYR A 360 -26.96 -2.50 8.11
C TYR A 360 -28.41 -2.76 7.69
N ILE A 361 -29.26 -1.73 7.81
CA ILE A 361 -30.67 -1.76 7.39
C ILE A 361 -30.88 -0.63 6.39
N GLY A 362 -30.81 -0.95 5.10
CA GLY A 362 -30.99 -0.02 3.99
C GLY A 362 -32.33 -0.23 3.28
N CYS A 363 -32.80 0.79 2.55
CA CYS A 363 -33.98 0.66 1.69
C CYS A 363 -33.83 1.45 0.38
N TYR A 364 -34.26 0.87 -0.74
CA TYR A 364 -34.20 1.48 -2.06
C TYR A 364 -35.30 0.97 -2.99
N ARG A 365 -35.56 1.67 -4.09
CA ARG A 365 -36.47 1.22 -5.16
C ARG A 365 -35.73 1.19 -6.49
N LYS A 366 -36.05 0.21 -7.34
CA LYS A 366 -35.57 0.17 -8.74
C LYS A 366 -36.21 1.26 -9.61
N SER A 367 -37.41 1.73 -9.26
CA SER A 367 -38.10 2.87 -9.88
C SER A 367 -39.15 3.44 -8.94
N ARG A 368 -39.68 4.65 -9.22
CA ARG A 368 -40.72 5.29 -8.38
C ARG A 368 -42.02 4.48 -8.24
N VAL A 369 -42.27 3.53 -9.14
CA VAL A 369 -43.46 2.65 -9.12
C VAL A 369 -43.13 1.21 -8.70
N ALA A 370 -41.85 0.87 -8.51
CA ALA A 370 -41.44 -0.44 -8.05
C ALA A 370 -41.68 -0.58 -6.53
N PRO A 371 -41.86 -1.82 -6.02
CA PRO A 371 -41.84 -2.10 -4.59
C PRO A 371 -40.56 -1.58 -3.93
N LEU A 372 -40.67 -1.16 -2.67
CA LEU A 372 -39.55 -0.83 -1.80
C LEU A 372 -38.81 -2.11 -1.45
N ILE A 373 -37.52 -2.16 -1.73
CA ILE A 373 -36.62 -3.23 -1.32
C ILE A 373 -35.95 -2.78 -0.02
N ILE A 374 -36.16 -3.54 1.05
CA ILE A 374 -35.51 -3.36 2.35
C ILE A 374 -34.44 -4.44 2.45
N SER A 375 -33.19 -4.04 2.68
CA SER A 375 -32.04 -4.94 2.76
C SER A 375 -31.48 -4.93 4.18
N PHE A 376 -31.34 -6.11 4.76
CA PHE A 376 -30.67 -6.37 6.03
C PHE A 376 -29.33 -7.03 5.71
N GLU A 377 -28.25 -6.56 6.32
CA GLU A 377 -26.91 -7.13 6.15
C GLU A 377 -26.14 -7.09 7.47
N GLY A 378 -25.38 -8.15 7.77
CA GLY A 378 -24.59 -8.24 9.00
C GLY A 378 -23.78 -9.54 9.09
N LYS A 379 -23.13 -9.77 10.23
CA LYS A 379 -22.36 -10.99 10.50
C LYS A 379 -23.16 -12.08 11.22
N ASP A 380 -24.14 -11.71 12.03
CA ASP A 380 -24.93 -12.65 12.84
C ASP A 380 -26.27 -12.98 12.15
N GLN A 381 -26.41 -14.23 11.69
CA GLN A 381 -27.62 -14.80 11.11
C GLN A 381 -28.83 -14.70 12.06
N THR A 382 -28.67 -15.05 13.32
CA THR A 382 -29.75 -15.07 14.32
C THR A 382 -30.20 -13.66 14.68
N ARG A 383 -29.27 -12.69 14.70
CA ARG A 383 -29.61 -11.28 14.86
C ARG A 383 -30.37 -10.74 13.65
N LEU A 384 -29.94 -11.09 12.44
CA LEU A 384 -30.59 -10.68 11.20
C LEU A 384 -32.01 -11.26 11.08
N GLU A 385 -32.22 -12.53 11.45
CA GLU A 385 -33.54 -13.14 11.55
C GLU A 385 -34.43 -12.41 12.58
N SER A 386 -33.86 -12.05 13.73
CA SER A 386 -34.57 -11.25 14.76
C SER A 386 -35.01 -9.88 14.25
N ALA A 387 -34.20 -9.22 13.41
CA ALA A 387 -34.52 -7.93 12.79
C ALA A 387 -35.63 -8.06 11.74
N VAL A 388 -35.62 -9.13 10.93
CA VAL A 388 -36.67 -9.42 9.96
C VAL A 388 -37.99 -9.80 10.66
N GLU A 389 -37.95 -10.55 11.75
CA GLU A 389 -39.14 -10.75 12.60
C GLU A 389 -39.67 -9.44 13.19
N ALA A 390 -38.79 -8.55 13.65
CA ALA A 390 -39.19 -7.24 14.17
C ALA A 390 -39.83 -6.36 13.07
N LEU A 391 -39.36 -6.46 11.82
CA LEU A 391 -40.02 -5.85 10.66
C LEU A 391 -41.43 -6.41 10.45
N TYR A 392 -41.59 -7.74 10.45
CA TYR A 392 -42.89 -8.41 10.31
C TYR A 392 -43.88 -8.09 11.45
N LYS A 393 -43.38 -7.74 12.65
CA LYS A 393 -44.23 -7.31 13.78
C LYS A 393 -44.68 -5.84 13.66
N LYS A 394 -43.94 -4.99 12.92
CA LYS A 394 -44.24 -3.56 12.72
C LYS A 394 -45.17 -3.29 11.54
N PHE A 395 -45.30 -4.22 10.60
CA PHE A 395 -46.15 -4.09 9.41
C PHE A 395 -47.09 -5.30 9.27
N PRO A 396 -48.35 -5.12 8.86
CA PRO A 396 -49.29 -6.23 8.75
C PRO A 396 -48.81 -7.26 7.71
N ALA A 397 -48.91 -8.55 8.07
CA ALA A 397 -48.27 -9.70 7.41
C ALA A 397 -48.74 -10.06 5.98
N ARG A 398 -49.28 -9.09 5.23
CA ARG A 398 -49.65 -9.19 3.80
C ARG A 398 -48.99 -8.12 2.92
N GLN A 399 -48.18 -7.24 3.50
CA GLN A 399 -47.51 -6.16 2.77
C GLN A 399 -46.01 -6.37 2.58
N ILE A 400 -45.42 -7.42 3.17
CA ILE A 400 -43.99 -7.73 3.09
C ILE A 400 -43.78 -9.16 2.60
N SER A 401 -43.02 -9.31 1.51
CA SER A 401 -42.61 -10.57 0.92
C SER A 401 -41.09 -10.66 0.84
N GLU A 402 -40.51 -11.85 0.98
CA GLU A 402 -39.08 -12.04 0.72
C GLU A 402 -38.79 -11.80 -0.77
N ALA A 403 -37.67 -11.17 -1.07
CA ALA A 403 -37.25 -10.88 -2.44
C ALA A 403 -36.36 -12.00 -2.97
N ASN A 404 -36.76 -12.60 -4.11
CA ASN A 404 -35.88 -13.49 -4.88
C ASN A 404 -34.62 -12.74 -5.35
#